data_AF-A0A2V6F6Y4-F1
#
_entry.id   AF-A0A2V6F6Y4-F1
#
_cell.length_a   1.000
_cell.length_b   1.000
_cell.length_c   1.000
_cell.angle_alpha   90.00
_cell.angle_beta   90.00
_cell.angle_gamma   90.00
#
_symmetry.space_group_name_H-M   'P 1'
#
loop_
_entity.id
_entity.type
_entity.pdbx_description
1 polymer ?
#
loop_
_entity_poly.entity_id
_entity_poly.type
_entity_poly.pdbx_seq_one_letter_code
_entity_poly.pdbx_strand_id
1 'polypeptide(L)'
;MVVIAIIAILAGLLLPALAKAKEQARAIKSLANLKQLGLALTMYADDQNDVLYHVGGSIPNNGQWTSNPRTTFTLPPDHALAYWGIAYIPYLGGIGGRQVFRCPSAKTVDEWRETGLRYPAEFWLYSSYGINDYAGHAPAPGNPRDKVPGPRKLSAVPSPTTMIMIQDSAEQKMDGGSDDTIAFWPGD
;
A
#
# COMPACT_ATOMS: atom_id res chain seq x y z
N MET A 1 19.44 -36.37 29.92
CA MET A 1 19.08 -36.66 28.52
C MET A 1 17.57 -36.69 28.28
N VAL A 2 16.74 -37.28 29.17
CA VAL A 2 15.27 -37.41 28.96
C VAL A 2 14.52 -36.06 28.82
N VAL A 3 14.89 -35.05 29.62
CA VAL A 3 14.18 -33.76 29.62
C VAL A 3 14.29 -33.03 28.26
N ILE A 4 15.46 -33.07 27.63
CA ILE A 4 15.69 -32.42 26.34
C ILE A 4 14.84 -33.07 25.24
N ALA A 5 14.66 -34.40 25.30
CA ALA A 5 13.82 -35.13 24.35
C ALA A 5 12.34 -34.72 24.46
N ILE A 6 11.83 -34.53 25.67
CA ILE A 6 10.43 -34.12 25.88
C ILE A 6 10.21 -32.68 25.40
N ILE A 7 11.15 -31.76 25.69
CA ILE A 7 11.08 -30.36 25.20
C ILE A 7 11.07 -30.32 23.66
N ALA A 8 11.90 -31.13 23.00
CA ALA A 8 11.96 -31.20 21.54
C ALA A 8 10.63 -31.69 20.92
N ILE A 9 9.96 -32.68 21.52
CA ILE A 9 8.66 -33.17 21.04
C ILE A 9 7.59 -32.09 21.20
N LEU A 10 7.52 -31.44 22.36
CA LEU A 10 6.55 -30.38 22.61
C LEU A 10 6.78 -29.17 21.69
N ALA A 11 8.04 -28.76 21.51
CA ALA A 11 8.39 -27.70 20.58
C ALA A 11 8.03 -28.06 19.13
N GLY A 12 8.29 -29.30 18.71
CA GLY A 12 7.95 -29.79 17.37
C GLY A 12 6.45 -29.70 17.03
N LEU A 13 5.57 -29.88 18.03
CA LEU A 13 4.13 -29.73 17.87
C LEU A 13 3.67 -28.27 17.90
N LEU A 14 4.37 -27.40 18.62
CA LEU A 14 4.02 -25.98 18.77
C LEU A 14 4.49 -25.11 17.60
N LEU A 15 5.64 -25.40 16.99
CA LEU A 15 6.21 -24.63 15.87
C LEU A 15 5.26 -24.49 14.67
N PRO A 16 4.60 -25.55 14.14
CA PRO A 16 3.69 -25.41 13.02
C PRO A 16 2.42 -24.63 13.39
N ALA A 17 1.92 -24.75 14.62
CA ALA A 17 0.78 -23.97 15.09
C ALA A 17 1.12 -22.48 15.24
N LEU A 18 2.31 -22.18 15.77
CA LEU A 18 2.80 -20.80 15.93
C LEU A 18 3.08 -20.13 14.57
N ALA A 19 3.60 -20.88 13.59
CA ALA A 19 3.81 -20.37 12.24
C ALA A 19 2.48 -19.92 11.61
N LYS A 20 1.44 -20.77 11.66
CA LYS A 20 0.10 -20.43 11.17
C LYS A 20 -0.52 -19.24 11.90
N ALA A 21 -0.41 -19.19 13.23
CA ALA A 21 -0.91 -18.08 14.03
C ALA A 21 -0.23 -16.75 13.65
N LYS A 22 1.07 -16.78 13.38
CA LYS A 22 1.84 -15.61 12.94
C LYS A 22 1.42 -15.12 11.54
N GLU A 23 1.16 -16.04 10.61
CA GLU A 23 0.65 -15.69 9.27
C GLU A 23 -0.73 -15.06 9.35
N GLN A 24 -1.65 -15.63 10.13
CA GLN A 24 -2.97 -15.04 10.37
C GLN A 24 -2.88 -13.64 11.00
N ALA A 25 -1.99 -13.45 11.98
CA ALA A 25 -1.79 -12.13 12.58
C ALA A 25 -1.27 -11.09 11.57
N ARG A 26 -0.42 -11.49 10.62
CA ARG A 26 0.06 -10.61 9.54
C ARG A 26 -1.07 -10.24 8.58
N ALA A 27 -1.90 -11.20 8.17
CA ALA A 27 -3.04 -10.97 7.30
C ALA A 27 -4.05 -9.99 7.94
N ILE A 28 -4.40 -10.22 9.22
CA ILE A 28 -5.28 -9.32 9.98
C ILE A 28 -4.69 -7.91 10.05
N LYS A 29 -3.37 -7.79 10.27
CA LYS A 29 -2.70 -6.49 10.34
C LYS A 29 -2.67 -5.79 8.97
N SER A 30 -2.45 -6.52 7.87
CA SER A 30 -2.52 -5.96 6.52
C SER A 30 -3.93 -5.44 6.20
N LEU A 31 -4.97 -6.21 6.51
CA LEU A 31 -6.36 -5.78 6.35
C LEU A 31 -6.67 -4.53 7.19
N ALA A 32 -6.21 -4.47 8.44
CA ALA A 32 -6.38 -3.29 9.29
C ALA A 32 -5.65 -2.06 8.73
N ASN A 33 -4.47 -2.24 8.14
CA ASN A 33 -3.74 -1.17 7.47
C ASN A 33 -4.52 -0.67 6.25
N LEU A 34 -5.01 -1.56 5.39
CA LEU A 34 -5.82 -1.19 4.23
C LEU A 34 -7.09 -0.41 4.60
N LYS A 35 -7.76 -0.80 5.69
CA LYS A 35 -8.91 -0.06 6.23
C LYS A 35 -8.53 1.35 6.68
N GLN A 36 -7.39 1.50 7.35
CA GLN A 36 -6.89 2.83 7.75
C GLN A 36 -6.53 3.68 6.52
N LEU A 37 -5.98 3.08 5.48
CA LEU A 37 -5.70 3.77 4.21
C LEU A 37 -7.01 4.20 3.52
N GLY A 38 -8.00 3.32 3.40
CA GLY A 38 -9.31 3.66 2.82
C GLY A 38 -9.98 4.83 3.53
N LEU A 39 -9.93 4.84 4.87
CA LEU A 39 -10.41 5.98 5.67
C LEU A 39 -9.62 7.26 5.37
N ALA A 40 -8.28 7.19 5.33
CA ALA A 40 -7.44 8.36 5.05
C ALA A 40 -7.67 8.92 3.65
N LEU A 41 -7.88 8.06 2.64
CA LEU A 41 -8.24 8.47 1.28
C LEU A 41 -9.59 9.19 1.25
N THR A 42 -10.59 8.66 1.99
CA THR A 42 -11.92 9.25 2.09
C THR A 42 -11.87 10.62 2.76
N MET A 43 -11.18 10.73 3.90
CA MET A 43 -11.00 12.00 4.61
C MET A 43 -10.29 13.05 3.74
N TYR A 44 -9.24 12.63 3.02
CA TYR A 44 -8.56 13.51 2.08
C TYR A 44 -9.50 14.01 0.99
N ALA A 45 -10.28 13.11 0.39
CA ALA A 45 -11.18 13.46 -0.69
C ALA A 45 -12.29 14.41 -0.23
N ASP A 46 -12.85 14.19 0.95
CA ASP A 46 -13.83 15.10 1.56
C ASP A 46 -13.27 16.53 1.69
N ASP A 47 -12.01 16.66 2.10
CA ASP A 47 -11.31 17.94 2.23
C ASP A 47 -10.89 18.56 0.88
N GLN A 48 -10.85 17.77 -0.20
CA GLN A 48 -10.28 18.16 -1.50
C GLN A 48 -11.29 18.07 -2.65
N ASN A 49 -12.56 18.40 -2.40
CA ASN A 49 -13.63 18.41 -3.41
C ASN A 49 -13.86 17.05 -4.10
N ASP A 50 -13.81 15.97 -3.32
CA ASP A 50 -14.08 14.59 -3.73
C ASP A 50 -13.06 14.03 -4.74
N VAL A 51 -11.82 14.53 -4.74
CA VAL A 51 -10.73 14.01 -5.59
C VAL A 51 -9.55 13.51 -4.77
N LEU A 52 -8.87 12.50 -5.30
CA LEU A 52 -7.61 12.00 -4.74
C LEU A 52 -6.43 12.92 -5.08
N TYR A 53 -5.36 12.81 -4.30
CA TYR A 53 -4.12 13.51 -4.59
C TYR A 53 -3.55 13.07 -5.94
N HIS A 54 -3.22 14.04 -6.78
CA HIS A 54 -2.70 13.81 -8.12
C HIS A 54 -1.71 14.92 -8.52
N VAL A 55 -0.80 14.59 -9.42
CA VAL A 55 0.14 15.52 -10.04
C VAL A 55 -0.03 15.40 -11.55
N GLY A 56 -0.40 16.49 -12.22
CA GLY A 56 -0.62 16.48 -13.67
C GLY A 56 -1.74 15.54 -14.14
N GLY A 57 -2.67 15.17 -13.26
CA GLY A 57 -3.79 14.29 -13.55
C GLY A 57 -3.55 12.79 -13.29
N SER A 58 -2.40 12.42 -12.71
CA SER A 58 -2.07 11.04 -12.31
C SER A 58 -1.58 10.98 -10.87
N ILE A 59 -1.76 9.82 -10.23
CA ILE A 59 -1.26 9.58 -8.87
C ILE A 59 0.25 9.26 -8.93
N PRO A 60 1.13 9.92 -8.14
CA PRO A 60 2.57 9.64 -8.15
C PRO A 60 2.89 8.22 -7.70
N ASN A 61 3.70 7.46 -8.44
CA ASN A 61 3.95 6.05 -8.14
C ASN A 61 5.43 5.66 -8.08
N ASN A 62 6.35 6.53 -7.64
CA ASN A 62 7.80 6.28 -7.72
C ASN A 62 8.43 5.73 -6.42
N GLY A 63 7.60 5.30 -5.46
CA GLY A 63 8.03 4.45 -4.34
C GLY A 63 8.84 5.10 -3.22
N GLN A 64 9.34 6.34 -3.34
CA GLN A 64 10.22 6.92 -2.32
C GLN A 64 9.48 7.78 -1.29
N TRP A 65 9.76 7.54 -0.01
CA TRP A 65 9.35 8.44 1.08
C TRP A 65 10.39 9.53 1.38
N THR A 66 11.65 9.26 1.08
CA THR A 66 12.82 10.11 1.35
C THR A 66 13.77 9.99 0.17
N SER A 67 14.64 10.96 -0.11
CA SER A 67 15.48 10.95 -1.32
C SER A 67 16.49 9.79 -1.38
N ASN A 68 16.88 9.23 -0.23
CA ASN A 68 17.74 8.05 -0.13
C ASN A 68 17.68 7.43 1.29
N PRO A 69 18.23 6.23 1.51
CA PRO A 69 18.16 5.52 2.80
C PRO A 69 18.86 6.22 3.98
N ARG A 70 19.70 7.24 3.72
CA ARG A 70 20.45 7.95 4.76
C ARG A 70 19.75 9.23 5.23
N THR A 71 18.65 9.61 4.58
CA THR A 71 17.91 10.84 4.90
C THR A 71 16.66 10.56 5.71
N THR A 72 16.35 11.45 6.65
CA THR A 72 15.10 11.42 7.42
C THR A 72 14.05 12.40 6.90
N PHE A 73 14.43 13.27 5.95
CA PHE A 73 13.53 14.25 5.35
C PHE A 73 12.56 13.57 4.39
N THR A 74 11.26 13.69 4.69
CA THR A 74 10.19 13.21 3.82
C THR A 74 10.13 14.06 2.56
N LEU A 75 10.10 13.42 1.39
CA LEU A 75 9.91 14.11 0.11
C LEU A 75 8.55 14.83 0.11
N PRO A 76 8.42 15.98 -0.58
CA PRO A 76 7.13 16.59 -0.77
C PRO A 76 6.26 15.70 -1.69
N PRO A 77 4.92 15.71 -1.54
CA PRO A 77 4.02 14.84 -2.31
C PRO A 77 4.08 15.03 -3.83
N ASP A 78 4.50 16.20 -4.31
CA ASP A 78 4.65 16.57 -5.72
C ASP A 78 6.01 16.20 -6.33
N HIS A 79 6.93 15.66 -5.51
CA HIS A 79 8.25 15.27 -5.99
C HIS A 79 8.16 14.15 -7.02
N ALA A 80 8.98 14.22 -8.07
CA ALA A 80 8.97 13.25 -9.17
C ALA A 80 9.19 11.79 -8.71
N LEU A 81 9.92 11.60 -7.61
CA LEU A 81 10.19 10.28 -7.02
C LEU A 81 9.27 9.90 -5.84
N ALA A 82 8.32 10.77 -5.48
CA ALA A 82 7.46 10.54 -4.32
C ALA A 82 6.60 9.29 -4.49
N TYR A 83 6.39 8.60 -3.37
CA TYR A 83 5.35 7.62 -3.21
C TYR A 83 3.99 8.30 -2.97
N TRP A 84 2.90 7.75 -3.53
CA TRP A 84 1.54 8.29 -3.41
C TRP A 84 1.10 8.51 -1.96
N GLY A 85 1.55 7.64 -1.06
CA GLY A 85 1.19 7.67 0.36
C GLY A 85 1.59 8.93 1.12
N ILE A 86 2.57 9.70 0.60
CA ILE A 86 3.07 10.92 1.26
C ILE A 86 1.95 11.94 1.45
N ALA A 87 1.05 12.09 0.47
CA ALA A 87 -0.05 13.06 0.53
C ALA A 87 -1.04 12.78 1.67
N TYR A 88 -1.15 11.51 2.10
CA TYR A 88 -2.15 11.05 3.06
C TYR A 88 -1.60 10.93 4.49
N ILE A 89 -0.30 11.16 4.68
CA ILE A 89 0.37 11.19 6.00
C ILE A 89 -0.39 12.07 7.03
N PRO A 90 -0.87 13.29 6.70
CA PRO A 90 -1.56 14.14 7.67
C PRO A 90 -2.83 13.48 8.25
N TYR A 91 -3.52 12.68 7.46
CA TYR A 91 -4.74 11.96 7.84
C TYR A 91 -4.46 10.67 8.63
N LEU A 92 -3.18 10.26 8.71
CA LEU A 92 -2.71 9.06 9.42
C LEU A 92 -1.87 9.41 10.66
N GLY A 93 -2.01 10.62 11.19
CA GLY A 93 -1.31 11.05 12.41
C GLY A 93 0.14 11.51 12.17
N GLY A 94 0.46 12.02 10.98
CA GLY A 94 1.78 12.53 10.64
C GLY A 94 2.75 11.42 10.22
N ILE A 95 4.06 11.71 10.21
CA ILE A 95 5.10 10.84 9.60
C ILE A 95 5.12 9.41 10.14
N GLY A 96 4.64 9.18 11.38
CA GLY A 96 4.46 7.85 11.96
C GLY A 96 3.45 6.98 11.20
N GLY A 97 2.47 7.60 10.53
CA GLY A 97 1.48 6.97 9.67
C GLY A 97 2.06 6.22 8.48
N ARG A 98 3.33 6.48 8.11
CA ARG A 98 4.05 5.69 7.09
C ARG A 98 4.04 4.18 7.36
N GLN A 99 3.99 3.77 8.63
CA GLN A 99 3.95 2.35 8.99
C GLN A 99 2.69 1.63 8.48
N VAL A 100 1.61 2.37 8.24
CA VAL A 100 0.36 1.83 7.69
C VAL A 100 0.57 1.37 6.23
N PHE A 101 1.53 1.95 5.52
CA PHE A 101 1.81 1.60 4.12
C PHE A 101 2.74 0.39 3.94
N ARG A 102 3.16 -0.23 5.05
CA ARG A 102 3.98 -1.44 5.05
C ARG A 102 3.09 -2.66 5.24
N CYS A 103 3.13 -3.58 4.29
CA CYS A 103 2.56 -4.91 4.50
C CYS A 103 3.48 -5.72 5.44
N PRO A 104 2.94 -6.35 6.50
CA PRO A 104 3.71 -7.21 7.41
C PRO A 104 4.31 -8.46 6.75
N SER A 105 3.75 -8.89 5.62
CA SER A 105 4.21 -10.04 4.84
C SER A 105 5.20 -9.66 3.74
N ALA A 106 5.29 -8.37 3.37
CA ALA A 106 6.20 -7.89 2.33
C ALA A 106 7.67 -8.21 2.66
N LYS A 107 8.31 -8.94 1.75
CA LYS A 107 9.76 -9.24 1.79
C LYS A 107 10.55 -8.42 0.78
N THR A 108 9.94 -8.18 -0.37
CA THR A 108 10.46 -7.41 -1.50
C THR A 108 9.31 -6.62 -2.09
N VAL A 109 9.56 -5.41 -2.56
CA VAL A 109 8.60 -4.60 -3.33
C VAL A 109 9.31 -4.15 -4.61
N ASP A 110 8.69 -3.27 -5.39
CA ASP A 110 9.40 -2.63 -6.49
C ASP A 110 10.59 -1.79 -5.97
N GLU A 111 11.78 -2.11 -6.45
CA GLU A 111 13.05 -1.49 -6.01
C GLU A 111 13.61 -0.50 -7.05
N TRP A 112 12.88 -0.26 -8.15
CA TRP A 112 13.23 0.72 -9.19
C TRP A 112 14.65 0.55 -9.72
N ARG A 113 15.11 -0.69 -9.88
CA ARG A 113 16.50 -1.00 -10.27
C ARG A 113 16.79 -0.60 -11.71
N GLU A 114 15.77 -0.62 -12.55
CA GLU A 114 15.81 -0.21 -13.96
C GLU A 114 16.04 1.29 -14.14
N THR A 115 15.67 2.13 -13.16
CA THR A 115 15.99 3.57 -13.17
C THR A 115 17.39 3.86 -12.62
N GLY A 116 18.19 2.84 -12.33
CA GLY A 116 19.56 2.97 -11.80
C GLY A 116 19.64 3.13 -10.28
N LEU A 117 18.51 3.09 -9.57
CA LEU A 117 18.48 3.15 -8.11
C LEU A 117 18.87 1.78 -7.53
N ARG A 118 19.85 1.77 -6.62
CA ARG A 118 20.35 0.55 -5.96
C ARG A 118 20.35 0.71 -4.45
N TYR A 119 19.16 0.81 -3.88
CA TYR A 119 18.96 0.87 -2.43
C TYR A 119 18.62 -0.51 -1.84
N PRO A 120 18.83 -0.70 -0.52
CA PRO A 120 18.42 -1.93 0.16
C PRO A 120 16.91 -2.15 0.08
N ALA A 121 16.46 -3.41 0.05
CA ALA A 121 15.03 -3.75 -0.02
C ALA A 121 14.22 -3.09 1.12
N GLU A 122 14.80 -2.98 2.31
CA GLU A 122 14.19 -2.41 3.51
C GLU A 122 13.77 -0.95 3.34
N PHE A 123 14.45 -0.21 2.45
CA PHE A 123 14.12 1.17 2.13
C PHE A 123 12.74 1.26 1.47
N TRP A 124 12.41 0.28 0.64
CA TRP A 124 11.20 0.25 -0.16
C TRP A 124 10.02 -0.41 0.56
N LEU A 125 10.26 -1.19 1.62
CA LEU A 125 9.22 -1.92 2.36
C LEU A 125 8.13 -1.03 3.00
N TYR A 126 8.31 0.28 3.08
CA TYR A 126 7.24 1.19 3.51
C TYR A 126 6.30 1.61 2.37
N SER A 127 6.60 1.18 1.15
CA SER A 127 5.86 1.44 -0.08
C SER A 127 5.28 0.11 -0.60
N SER A 128 4.74 -0.71 0.31
CA SER A 128 4.27 -2.05 -0.02
C SER A 128 2.93 -2.07 -0.72
N TYR A 129 2.13 -1.01 -0.63
CA TYR A 129 0.81 -0.99 -1.27
C TYR A 129 0.82 -0.14 -2.54
N GLY A 130 0.20 -0.65 -3.60
CA GLY A 130 -0.16 0.08 -4.80
C GLY A 130 -1.54 0.71 -4.66
N ILE A 131 -1.73 1.84 -5.31
CA ILE A 131 -3.02 2.50 -5.44
C ILE A 131 -3.49 2.41 -6.89
N ASN A 132 -4.78 2.20 -7.10
CA ASN A 132 -5.36 2.16 -8.43
C ASN A 132 -5.42 3.57 -9.02
N ASP A 133 -4.58 3.85 -10.01
CA ASP A 133 -4.56 5.15 -10.68
C ASP A 133 -5.91 5.47 -11.34
N TYR A 134 -6.70 4.48 -11.79
CA TYR A 134 -8.03 4.74 -12.36
C TYR A 134 -9.04 5.38 -11.40
N ALA A 135 -8.78 5.33 -10.09
CA ALA A 135 -9.61 5.99 -9.09
C ALA A 135 -9.37 7.51 -9.06
N GLY A 136 -8.17 7.98 -9.42
CA GLY A 136 -7.81 9.40 -9.42
C GLY A 136 -7.50 9.99 -10.80
N HIS A 137 -7.19 9.16 -11.79
CA HIS A 137 -6.72 9.57 -13.11
C HIS A 137 -7.82 10.25 -13.90
N ALA A 138 -7.45 11.38 -14.52
CA ALA A 138 -8.23 11.96 -15.59
C ALA A 138 -8.26 10.98 -16.79
N PRO A 139 -9.36 10.87 -17.53
CA PRO A 139 -9.41 10.01 -18.72
C PRO A 139 -8.27 10.26 -19.72
N ALA A 140 -7.62 9.18 -20.17
CA ALA A 140 -6.49 9.26 -21.10
C ALA A 140 -6.90 9.92 -22.45
N PRO A 141 -6.11 10.86 -23.00
CA PRO A 141 -6.41 11.47 -24.29
C PRO A 141 -6.47 10.40 -25.39
N GLY A 142 -7.65 10.19 -25.99
CA GLY A 142 -7.87 9.22 -27.07
C GLY A 142 -8.71 8.00 -26.71
N ASN A 143 -9.12 7.84 -25.44
CA ASN A 143 -10.13 6.83 -25.06
C ASN A 143 -11.55 7.41 -25.22
N PRO A 144 -12.37 6.95 -26.18
CA PRO A 144 -13.72 7.51 -26.43
C PRO A 144 -14.73 7.27 -25.29
N ARG A 145 -14.39 6.46 -24.29
CA ARG A 145 -15.22 6.18 -23.09
C ARG A 145 -15.01 7.18 -21.96
N ASP A 146 -14.11 8.14 -22.14
CA ASP A 146 -13.39 8.76 -21.04
C ASP A 146 -13.50 10.29 -21.21
N LYS A 147 -14.65 10.85 -20.79
CA LYS A 147 -15.14 12.22 -21.11
C LYS A 147 -15.22 13.18 -19.90
N VAL A 148 -14.20 13.25 -19.07
CA VAL A 148 -14.20 14.14 -17.89
C VAL A 148 -12.95 15.03 -17.88
N PRO A 149 -13.08 16.36 -17.95
CA PRO A 149 -11.93 17.27 -17.94
C PRO A 149 -11.44 17.44 -16.49
N GLY A 150 -10.46 16.65 -16.06
CA GLY A 150 -9.80 16.80 -14.77
C GLY A 150 -9.71 15.50 -13.95
N PRO A 151 -9.11 15.57 -12.74
CA PRO A 151 -9.06 14.43 -11.82
C PRO A 151 -10.47 13.89 -11.58
N ARG A 152 -10.60 12.56 -11.63
CA ARG A 152 -11.89 11.90 -11.46
C ARG A 152 -12.34 12.08 -10.01
N LYS A 153 -13.61 12.48 -9.85
CA LYS A 153 -14.27 12.48 -8.55
C LYS A 153 -14.53 11.06 -8.09
N LEU A 154 -14.35 10.77 -6.81
CA LEU A 154 -14.64 9.43 -6.28
C LEU A 154 -16.12 9.06 -6.40
N SER A 155 -17.02 10.05 -6.25
CA SER A 155 -18.46 9.87 -6.54
C SER A 155 -18.77 9.53 -8.00
N ALA A 156 -17.85 9.79 -8.94
CA ALA A 156 -18.01 9.48 -10.35
C ALA A 156 -17.45 8.09 -10.72
N VAL A 157 -16.92 7.32 -9.76
CA VAL A 157 -16.48 5.95 -9.98
C VAL A 157 -17.70 5.06 -10.24
N PRO A 158 -17.79 4.37 -11.39
CA PRO A 158 -19.01 3.67 -11.80
C PRO A 158 -19.34 2.43 -10.96
N SER A 159 -18.33 1.77 -10.39
CA SER A 159 -18.50 0.57 -9.55
C SER A 159 -17.59 0.65 -8.32
N PRO A 160 -17.89 1.52 -7.34
CA PRO A 160 -17.04 1.76 -6.18
C PRO A 160 -16.78 0.46 -5.39
N THR A 161 -17.83 -0.32 -5.14
CA THR A 161 -17.79 -1.52 -4.30
C THR A 161 -17.05 -2.71 -4.93
N THR A 162 -16.78 -2.70 -6.23
CA THR A 162 -16.05 -3.77 -6.92
C THR A 162 -14.71 -3.30 -7.46
N MET A 163 -14.37 -2.02 -7.29
CA MET A 163 -13.09 -1.47 -7.73
C MET A 163 -12.05 -1.75 -6.65
N ILE A 164 -11.01 -2.50 -7.00
CA ILE A 164 -9.80 -2.61 -6.17
C ILE A 164 -9.18 -1.22 -6.14
N MET A 165 -9.10 -0.64 -4.96
CA MET A 165 -8.59 0.71 -4.76
C MET A 165 -7.14 0.68 -4.30
N ILE A 166 -6.83 -0.18 -3.34
CA ILE A 166 -5.48 -0.41 -2.84
C ILE A 166 -5.20 -1.90 -2.94
N GLN A 167 -4.02 -2.24 -3.41
CA GLN A 167 -3.56 -3.62 -3.53
C GLN A 167 -2.18 -3.73 -2.90
N ASP A 168 -1.86 -4.87 -2.29
CA ASP A 168 -0.47 -5.19 -1.97
C ASP A 168 0.37 -5.30 -3.25
N SER A 169 1.33 -4.39 -3.42
CA SER A 169 2.27 -4.36 -4.54
C SER A 169 3.57 -5.11 -4.23
N ALA A 170 3.74 -5.64 -3.02
CA ALA A 170 4.90 -6.44 -2.61
C ALA A 170 4.82 -7.90 -3.07
N GLU A 171 3.64 -8.36 -3.45
CA GLU A 171 3.39 -9.75 -3.78
C GLU A 171 3.37 -9.95 -5.30
N GLN A 172 4.40 -10.64 -5.83
CA GLN A 172 4.52 -10.94 -7.27
C GLN A 172 3.50 -11.99 -7.75
N LYS A 173 2.69 -12.55 -6.85
CA LYS A 173 1.71 -13.59 -7.14
C LYS A 173 0.43 -13.29 -6.39
N MET A 174 -0.60 -12.84 -7.11
CA MET A 174 -1.97 -13.06 -6.67
C MET A 174 -2.29 -14.54 -6.88
N ASP A 175 -1.87 -15.40 -5.94
CA ASP A 175 -2.06 -16.84 -6.05
C ASP A 175 -3.29 -17.35 -5.29
N GLY A 176 -4.08 -16.44 -4.71
CA GLY A 176 -5.24 -16.75 -3.89
C GLY A 176 -4.86 -17.23 -2.49
N GLY A 177 -3.61 -16.99 -2.08
CA GLY A 177 -3.11 -17.25 -0.73
C GLY A 177 -3.79 -16.38 0.32
N SER A 178 -3.69 -16.77 1.59
CA SER A 178 -4.24 -16.00 2.72
C SER A 178 -3.48 -14.70 3.03
N ASP A 179 -2.36 -14.49 2.33
CA ASP A 179 -1.48 -13.32 2.36
C ASP A 179 -1.86 -12.25 1.33
N ASP A 180 -2.58 -12.62 0.26
CA ASP A 180 -3.13 -11.68 -0.72
C ASP A 180 -4.07 -10.69 -0.02
N THR A 181 -3.74 -9.40 -0.06
CA THR A 181 -4.60 -8.36 0.50
C THR A 181 -4.94 -7.27 -0.52
N ILE A 182 -6.25 -7.14 -0.75
CA ILE A 182 -6.88 -6.12 -1.58
C ILE A 182 -7.85 -5.34 -0.71
N ALA A 183 -8.03 -4.06 -1.01
CA ALA A 183 -9.13 -3.28 -0.47
C ALA A 183 -9.97 -2.72 -1.59
N PHE A 184 -11.27 -2.95 -1.47
CA PHE A 184 -12.29 -2.30 -2.29
C PHE A 184 -12.63 -0.95 -1.70
N TRP A 185 -13.13 -0.04 -2.54
CA TRP A 185 -13.62 1.25 -2.05
C TRP A 185 -14.98 1.10 -1.32
N PRO A 186 -15.19 1.74 -0.15
CA PRO A 186 -14.31 2.66 0.59
C PRO A 186 -13.45 2.00 1.70
N GLY A 187 -13.37 0.68 1.77
CA GLY A 187 -12.50 -0.03 2.74
C GLY A 187 -12.92 -1.45 3.10
N ASP A 188 -13.64 -2.15 2.20
CA ASP A 188 -14.07 -3.54 2.39
C ASP A 188 -13.05 -4.54 1.85
#